data_AF-A0A967MKE7-F1
#
_entry.id   AF-A0A967MKE7-F1
#
_cell.length_a   1.000
_cell.length_b   1.000
_cell.length_c   1.000
_cell.angle_alpha   90.00
_cell.angle_beta   90.00
_cell.angle_gamma   90.00
#
_symmetry.space_group_name_H-M   'P 1'
#
loop_
_entity.id
_entity.type
_entity.pdbx_description
1 polymer ?
#
loop_
_entity_poly.entity_id
_entity_poly.type
_entity_poly.pdbx_seq_one_letter_code
_entity_poly.pdbx_strand_id
1 'polypeptide(L)' 'MLNEEMQLARAPIDAMAVSIVVASILLEHGSDHLKTEVVPRLLDGSALGCFGYSEPESGSDVAAAKTKAERDGDEW' A
#
# COMPACT_ATOMS: atom_id res chain seq x y z
N MET A 1 -0.04 5.10 -23.44
CA MET A 1 -1.45 4.92 -23.86
C MET A 1 -2.43 4.89 -22.69
N LEU A 2 -2.61 3.84 -21.87
CA LEU A 2 -3.65 3.89 -20.81
C LEU A 2 -3.37 4.94 -19.70
N ASN A 3 -2.18 4.92 -19.10
CA ASN A 3 -1.85 5.86 -18.02
C ASN A 3 -1.89 7.32 -18.48
N GLU A 4 -1.42 7.61 -19.69
CA GLU A 4 -1.43 8.96 -20.27
C GLU A 4 -2.86 9.49 -20.48
N GLU A 5 -3.76 8.66 -21.03
CA GLU A 5 -5.17 9.02 -21.21
C GLU A 5 -5.87 9.25 -19.86
N MET A 6 -5.59 8.41 -18.84
CA MET A 6 -6.12 8.59 -17.49
C MET A 6 -5.60 9.87 -16.82
N GLN A 7 -4.33 10.24 -17.06
CA GLN A 7 -3.76 11.50 -16.60
C GLN A 7 -4.43 12.71 -17.26
N LEU A 8 -4.63 12.67 -18.58
CA LEU A 8 -5.36 13.72 -19.32
C LEU A 8 -6.79 13.89 -18.80
N ALA A 9 -7.44 12.78 -18.45
CA ALA A 9 -8.77 12.77 -17.85
C ALA A 9 -8.81 13.17 -16.37
N ARG A 10 -7.66 13.46 -15.74
CA ARG A 10 -7.53 13.75 -14.29
C ARG A 10 -8.10 12.65 -13.39
N ALA A 11 -8.00 11.40 -13.83
CA ALA A 11 -8.37 10.25 -13.01
C ALA A 11 -7.41 10.14 -11.79
N PRO A 12 -7.86 9.56 -10.67
CA PRO A 12 -7.05 9.41 -9.45
C PRO A 12 -6.01 8.29 -9.59
N ILE A 13 -5.10 8.42 -10.55
CA ILE A 13 -4.12 7.39 -10.91
C ILE A 13 -3.16 7.04 -9.77
N ASP A 14 -2.84 7.98 -8.89
CA ASP A 14 -1.89 7.77 -7.80
C ASP A 14 -2.46 6.80 -6.76
N ALA A 15 -3.74 6.93 -6.41
CA ALA A 15 -4.41 6.01 -5.50
C ALA A 15 -4.51 4.60 -6.08
N MET A 16 -4.78 4.49 -7.38
CA MET A 16 -4.80 3.20 -8.09
C MET A 16 -3.40 2.58 -8.14
N ALA A 17 -2.37 3.36 -8.50
CA ALA A 17 -1.00 2.89 -8.59
C ALA A 17 -0.49 2.37 -7.23
N VAL A 18 -0.71 3.12 -6.14
CA VAL A 18 -0.34 2.68 -4.79
C VAL A 18 -1.07 1.38 -4.41
N SER A 19 -2.38 1.27 -4.71
CA SER A 19 -3.15 0.06 -4.43
C SER A 19 -2.62 -1.17 -5.19
N ILE A 20 -2.18 -0.99 -6.45
CA ILE A 20 -1.55 -2.05 -7.24
C ILE A 20 -0.20 -2.49 -6.63
N VAL A 21 0.61 -1.54 -6.14
CA VAL A 21 1.89 -1.89 -5.48
C VAL A 21 1.63 -2.66 -4.19
N VAL A 22 0.68 -2.22 -3.35
CA VAL A 22 0.29 -2.94 -2.13
C VAL A 22 -0.22 -4.35 -2.45
N ALA A 23 -1.09 -4.50 -3.45
CA ALA A 23 -1.58 -5.80 -3.87
C ALA A 23 -0.44 -6.73 -4.33
N SER A 24 0.51 -6.21 -5.09
CA SER A 24 1.70 -6.95 -5.55
C SER A 24 2.57 -7.44 -4.37
N ILE A 25 2.80 -6.59 -3.36
CA ILE A 25 3.54 -6.97 -2.15
C ILE A 25 2.82 -8.08 -1.39
N LEU A 26 1.50 -8.01 -1.26
CA LEU A 26 0.71 -9.05 -0.60
C LEU A 26 0.71 -10.36 -1.38
N LEU A 27 0.64 -10.32 -2.71
CA LEU A 27 0.71 -11.52 -3.54
C LEU A 27 2.05 -12.25 -3.40
N GLU A 28 3.15 -11.50 -3.32
CA GLU A 28 4.50 -12.04 -3.18
C GLU A 28 4.80 -12.51 -1.74
N HIS A 29 4.47 -11.68 -0.73
CA HIS A 29 4.97 -11.85 0.64
C HIS A 29 3.87 -12.03 1.71
N GLY A 30 2.60 -11.79 1.37
CA GLY A 30 1.49 -11.89 2.32
C GLY A 30 1.14 -13.33 2.71
N SER A 31 0.41 -13.47 3.82
CA SER A 31 -0.24 -14.74 4.17
C SER A 31 -1.42 -15.02 3.24
N ASP A 32 -1.86 -16.27 3.16
CA ASP A 32 -3.04 -16.65 2.35
C ASP A 32 -4.30 -15.91 2.79
N HIS A 33 -4.43 -15.63 4.08
CA HIS A 33 -5.51 -14.81 4.63
C HIS A 33 -5.47 -13.38 4.07
N LEU A 34 -4.31 -12.71 4.10
CA LEU A 34 -4.18 -11.35 3.57
C LEU A 34 -4.40 -11.30 2.05
N LYS A 35 -3.90 -12.29 1.31
CA LYS A 35 -4.13 -12.40 -0.14
C LYS A 35 -5.62 -12.52 -0.45
N THR A 36 -6.34 -13.39 0.27
CA THR A 36 -7.76 -13.64 0.02
C THR A 36 -8.66 -12.47 0.43
N GLU A 37 -8.35 -11.82 1.55
CA GLU A 37 -9.19 -10.73 2.07
C GLU A 37 -8.92 -9.37 1.43
N VAL A 38 -7.66 -9.03 1.19
CA VAL A 38 -7.25 -7.65 0.87
C VAL A 38 -7.10 -7.43 -0.62
N VAL A 39 -6.46 -8.35 -1.35
CA VAL A 39 -6.16 -8.17 -2.78
C VAL A 39 -7.43 -7.91 -3.62
N PRO A 40 -8.53 -8.67 -3.47
CA PRO A 40 -9.74 -8.40 -4.25
C PRO A 40 -10.28 -6.98 -4.05
N ARG A 41 -10.26 -6.49 -2.80
CA ARG A 41 -10.78 -5.16 -2.45
C ARG A 41 -9.93 -4.02 -3.02
N LEU A 42 -8.61 -4.24 -3.15
CA LEU A 42 -7.71 -3.29 -3.81
C LEU A 42 -7.91 -3.26 -5.33
N LEU A 43 -8.26 -4.40 -5.94
CA LEU A 43 -8.45 -4.52 -7.38
C LEU A 43 -9.84 -4.03 -7.84
N ASP A 44 -10.89 -4.23 -7.04
CA ASP A 44 -12.24 -3.75 -7.35
C ASP A 44 -12.49 -2.30 -6.90
N GLY A 45 -11.54 -1.71 -6.16
CA GLY A 45 -11.59 -0.34 -5.67
C GLY A 45 -12.50 -0.11 -4.46
N SER A 46 -13.03 -1.18 -3.84
CA SER A 46 -13.76 -1.09 -2.57
C SER A 46 -12.86 -0.73 -1.38
N ALA A 47 -11.55 -0.87 -1.52
CA ALA A 47 -10.53 -0.34 -0.62
C ALA A 47 -9.37 0.28 -1.39
N LEU A 48 -8.63 1.18 -0.73
CA LEU A 48 -7.40 1.77 -1.23
C LEU A 48 -6.21 1.38 -0.36
N GLY A 49 -5.07 1.13 -1.01
CA GLY A 49 -3.79 0.94 -0.34
C GLY A 49 -3.14 2.27 0.02
N CYS A 50 -2.27 2.26 1.03
CA CYS A 50 -1.40 3.39 1.34
C CYS A 50 -0.06 2.89 1.92
N PHE A 51 0.95 3.77 1.90
CA PHE A 51 2.22 3.55 2.58
C PHE A 51 2.38 4.54 3.73
N GLY A 52 2.53 4.02 4.95
CA GLY A 52 2.78 4.80 6.15
C GLY A 52 4.27 4.91 6.47
N TYR A 53 5.10 5.34 5.50
CA TYR A 53 6.56 5.37 5.67
C TYR A 53 7.08 6.68 6.30
N SER A 54 6.54 7.82 5.86
CA SER A 54 7.08 9.12 6.27
C SER A 54 6.71 9.47 7.70
N GLU A 55 7.68 10.00 8.43
CA GLU A 55 7.52 10.57 9.77
C GLU A 55 7.96 12.05 9.75
N PRO A 56 7.59 12.87 10.74
CA PRO A 56 7.99 14.29 10.77
C PRO A 56 9.49 14.52 10.60
N GLU A 57 10.32 13.60 11.10
CA GLU A 57 11.78 13.69 11.08
C GLU A 57 12.44 12.73 10.05
N SER A 58 11.66 11.96 9.28
CA SER A 58 12.17 10.96 8.33
C SER A 58 11.32 10.92 7.06
N GLY A 59 11.90 11.39 5.95
CA GLY A 59 11.30 11.39 4.62
C GLY A 59 12.11 10.55 3.64
N SER A 60 13.15 11.17 3.04
CA SER A 60 14.03 10.48 2.08
C SER A 60 14.85 9.35 2.71
N ASP A 61 15.20 9.47 3.99
CA ASP A 61 15.86 8.43 4.77
C ASP A 61 14.82 7.63 5.58
N VAL A 62 14.05 6.78 4.89
CA VAL A 62 13.01 5.94 5.51
C VAL A 62 13.58 4.95 6.54
N ALA A 63 14.86 4.59 6.42
CA ALA A 63 15.52 3.69 7.36
C ALA A 63 15.70 4.32 8.75
N ALA A 64 15.60 5.65 8.85
CA ALA A 64 15.66 6.40 10.11
C ALA A 64 14.31 6.48 10.87
N ALA A 65 13.26 5.79 10.41
CA ALA A 65 11.95 5.76 11.06
C ALA A 65 12.05 5.34 12.54
N LYS A 66 11.24 5.99 13.39
CA LYS A 66 11.20 5.82 14.84
C LYS A 66 9.97 5.08 15.34
N THR A 67 8.94 4.90 14.51
CA THR A 67 7.75 4.07 14.81
C THR A 67 8.20 2.66 15.13
N LYS A 68 7.71 2.11 16.24
CA LYS A 68 8.05 0.77 16.71
C LYS A 68 6.79 -0.04 16.93
N ALA A 69 6.89 -1.33 16.62
CA ALA A 69 5.93 -2.35 17.02
C ALA A 69 6.61 -3.22 18.10
N GLU A 70 5.96 -3.36 19.25
CA GLU A 70 6.48 -4.12 20.38
C GLU A 70 5.61 -5.37 20.53
N ARG A 71 6.20 -6.55 20.35
CA ARG A 71 5.44 -7.81 20.43
C ARG A 71 4.85 -8.00 21.83
N ASP A 72 3.53 -8.16 21.88
CA ASP A 72 2.78 -8.56 23.08
C ASP A 72 2.05 -9.89 22.81
N GLY A 73 2.64 -10.99 23.26
CA GLY A 73 2.15 -12.34 22.96
C GLY A 73 2.12 -12.64 21.45
N ASP A 74 0.91 -12.83 20.93
CA ASP A 74 0.64 -13.07 19.50
C ASP A 74 0.32 -11.79 18.72
N GLU A 75 0.38 -10.63 19.38
CA GLU A 75 0.13 -9.30 18.82
C GLU A 75 1.42 -8.45 18.78
N TRP A 76 1.32 -7.25 18.20
CA TRP A 76 2.41 -6.30 17.93
C TRP A 76 2.03 -4.87 18.28
#